data_AF-A0A9E3KFY7-F1
#
_entry.id   AF-A0A9E3KFY7-F1
#
_cell.length_a   1.000
_cell.length_b   1.000
_cell.length_c   1.000
_cell.angle_alpha   90.00
_cell.angle_beta   90.00
_cell.angle_gamma   90.00
#
_symmetry.space_group_name_H-M   'P 1'
#
loop_
_entity.id
_entity.type
_entity.pdbx_description
1 polymer ?
#
loop_
_entity_poly.entity_id
_entity_poly.type
_entity_poly.pdbx_seq_one_letter_code
_entity_poly.pdbx_strand_id
1 'polypeptide(L)'
;QWNIEGLKVAVSDIFGVTPPIDEWLKEEMVEPELLVTRIHEIVQTELAERTAEVGQESWANIEKSVLLQQLDHHWKEHLSTLDALRQVIHLRAYAQKTPINEYKQEAFALFERMLTAIREDVTRTLSNIRFNFAPPELPPMPSIFTTTHLDPLTGEDDSADRDAASLGLITTRLAPMAMVQPEMAILGDPEEWENKVSRNAPCPCGSGSKYKHCHGQL
;
A
#
# COMPACT_ATOMS: atom_id res chain seq x y z
N GLN A 1 -30.32 -17.43 -31.49
CA GLN A 1 -29.26 -18.40 -31.16
C GLN A 1 -28.45 -17.79 -30.03
N TRP A 2 -28.30 -18.45 -28.89
CA TRP A 2 -27.62 -17.87 -27.71
C TRP A 2 -26.11 -18.05 -27.82
N ASN A 3 -25.35 -16.99 -27.53
CA ASN A 3 -23.89 -17.06 -27.43
C ASN A 3 -23.51 -17.32 -25.97
N ILE A 4 -23.48 -18.60 -25.59
CA ILE A 4 -23.21 -19.04 -24.21
C ILE A 4 -21.74 -18.84 -23.83
N GLU A 5 -20.83 -19.08 -24.78
CA GLU A 5 -19.40 -18.86 -24.56
C GLU A 5 -19.09 -17.38 -24.29
N GLY A 6 -19.68 -16.48 -25.09
CA GLY A 6 -19.57 -15.04 -24.88
C GLY A 6 -20.14 -14.60 -23.55
N LEU A 7 -21.26 -15.19 -23.12
CA LEU A 7 -21.85 -14.89 -21.80
C LEU A 7 -20.92 -15.29 -20.66
N LYS A 8 -20.31 -16.49 -20.71
CA LYS A 8 -19.36 -16.93 -19.66
C LYS A 8 -18.15 -16.00 -19.56
N VAL A 9 -17.56 -15.64 -20.70
CA VAL A 9 -16.41 -14.74 -20.73
C VAL A 9 -16.80 -13.39 -20.15
N ALA A 10 -17.91 -12.79 -20.61
CA ALA A 10 -18.39 -11.50 -20.11
C ALA A 10 -18.70 -11.52 -18.60
N VAL A 11 -19.34 -12.59 -18.10
CA VAL A 11 -19.65 -12.73 -16.67
C VAL A 11 -18.38 -12.84 -15.84
N SER A 12 -17.38 -13.62 -16.29
CA SER A 12 -16.11 -13.74 -15.58
C SER A 12 -15.30 -12.46 -15.58
N ASP A 13 -15.36 -11.69 -16.67
CA ASP A 13 -14.57 -10.46 -16.84
C ASP A 13 -15.19 -9.27 -16.10
N ILE A 14 -16.53 -9.14 -16.12
CA ILE A 14 -17.23 -8.07 -15.40
C ILE A 14 -17.34 -8.39 -13.91
N PHE A 15 -17.86 -9.56 -13.56
CA PHE A 15 -18.21 -9.86 -12.18
C PHE A 15 -17.14 -10.66 -11.42
N GLY A 16 -16.14 -11.21 -12.09
CA GLY A 16 -15.10 -12.02 -11.44
C GLY A 16 -15.61 -13.38 -10.90
N VAL A 17 -16.83 -13.80 -11.29
CA VAL A 17 -17.45 -15.06 -10.87
C VAL A 17 -17.52 -16.07 -12.01
N THR A 18 -17.44 -17.35 -11.67
CA THR A 18 -17.53 -18.47 -12.62
C THR A 18 -18.76 -19.35 -12.34
N PRO A 19 -19.97 -18.90 -12.72
CA PRO A 19 -21.18 -19.69 -12.52
C PRO A 19 -21.23 -20.91 -13.47
N PRO A 20 -21.81 -22.05 -13.04
CA PRO A 20 -21.97 -23.24 -13.88
C PRO A 20 -23.15 -23.08 -14.85
N ILE A 21 -23.01 -22.18 -15.83
CA ILE A 21 -24.07 -21.85 -16.81
C ILE A 21 -24.46 -23.09 -17.66
N ASP A 22 -23.52 -24.00 -17.92
CA ASP A 22 -23.76 -25.23 -18.70
C ASP A 22 -24.70 -26.21 -18.01
N GLU A 23 -24.74 -26.19 -16.67
CA GLU A 23 -25.59 -27.07 -15.89
C GLU A 23 -27.02 -26.55 -15.89
N TRP A 24 -27.20 -25.24 -15.74
CA TRP A 24 -28.52 -24.60 -15.81
C TRP A 24 -29.18 -24.77 -17.17
N LEU A 25 -28.41 -24.75 -18.26
CA LEU A 25 -28.89 -24.99 -19.63
C LEU A 25 -29.45 -26.40 -19.86
N LYS A 26 -29.12 -27.37 -19.01
CA LYS A 26 -29.64 -28.75 -19.10
C LYS A 26 -30.98 -28.91 -18.38
N GLU A 27 -31.38 -27.96 -17.55
CA GLU A 27 -32.69 -27.95 -16.88
C GLU A 27 -33.76 -27.47 -17.88
N GLU A 28 -34.87 -28.21 -18.04
CA GLU A 28 -35.87 -28.02 -19.12
C GLU A 28 -36.63 -26.66 -19.12
N MET A 29 -36.34 -25.73 -18.20
CA MET A 29 -36.95 -24.39 -18.15
C MET A 29 -35.93 -23.27 -17.96
N VAL A 30 -35.11 -23.04 -18.98
CA VAL A 30 -34.22 -21.87 -19.00
C VAL A 30 -34.90 -20.70 -19.69
N GLU A 31 -35.67 -19.96 -18.90
CA GLU A 31 -36.09 -18.61 -19.32
C GLU A 31 -34.92 -17.63 -19.14
N PRO A 32 -34.73 -16.67 -20.07
CA PRO A 32 -33.67 -15.66 -19.95
C PRO A 32 -33.73 -14.89 -18.62
N GLU A 33 -34.94 -14.61 -18.13
CA GLU A 33 -35.14 -13.86 -16.88
C GLU A 33 -34.64 -14.65 -15.66
N LEU A 34 -34.82 -15.97 -15.64
CA LEU A 34 -34.33 -16.83 -14.57
C LEU A 34 -32.79 -16.86 -14.51
N LEU A 35 -32.12 -16.88 -15.67
CA LEU A 35 -30.65 -16.80 -15.71
C LEU A 35 -30.14 -15.48 -15.14
N VAL A 36 -30.76 -14.36 -15.51
CA VAL A 36 -30.38 -13.04 -15.00
C VAL A 36 -30.55 -12.97 -13.49
N THR A 37 -31.69 -13.44 -12.96
CA THR A 37 -31.94 -13.47 -11.52
C THR A 37 -30.93 -14.34 -10.76
N ARG A 38 -30.66 -15.56 -11.24
CA ARG A 38 -29.67 -16.46 -10.60
C ARG A 38 -28.26 -15.85 -10.57
N ILE A 39 -27.81 -15.26 -11.69
CA ILE A 39 -26.50 -14.59 -11.74
C ILE A 39 -26.47 -13.41 -10.77
N HIS A 40 -27.53 -12.60 -10.78
CA HIS A 40 -27.64 -11.44 -9.89
C HIS A 40 -27.59 -11.85 -8.41
N GLU A 41 -28.28 -12.92 -8.01
CA GLU A 41 -28.23 -13.46 -6.64
C GLU A 41 -26.81 -13.87 -6.24
N ILE A 42 -26.10 -14.62 -7.09
CA ILE A 42 -24.71 -15.03 -6.82
C ILE A 42 -23.79 -13.82 -6.64
N VAL A 43 -23.88 -12.85 -7.54
CA VAL A 43 -23.06 -11.63 -7.47
C VAL A 43 -23.40 -10.81 -6.22
N GLN A 44 -24.68 -10.72 -5.84
CA GLN A 44 -25.09 -10.04 -4.61
C GLN A 44 -24.56 -10.74 -3.36
N THR A 45 -24.61 -12.07 -3.29
CA THR A 45 -24.05 -12.82 -2.16
C THR A 45 -22.55 -12.55 -2.00
N GLU A 46 -21.79 -12.63 -3.09
CA GLU A 46 -20.34 -12.37 -3.06
C GLU A 46 -20.00 -10.92 -2.69
N LEU A 47 -20.78 -9.93 -3.18
CA LEU A 47 -20.58 -8.53 -2.79
C LEU A 47 -20.94 -8.28 -1.33
N ALA A 48 -21.98 -8.94 -0.81
CA ALA A 48 -22.37 -8.84 0.59
C ALA A 48 -21.29 -9.41 1.53
N GLU A 49 -20.71 -10.56 1.17
CA GLU A 49 -19.58 -11.16 1.89
C GLU A 49 -18.38 -10.20 1.94
N ARG A 50 -17.99 -9.61 0.80
CA ARG A 50 -16.91 -8.62 0.73
C ARG A 50 -17.20 -7.36 1.56
N THR A 51 -18.43 -6.88 1.52
CA THR A 51 -18.85 -5.70 2.29
C THR A 51 -18.75 -5.97 3.79
N ALA A 52 -19.05 -7.20 4.22
CA ALA A 52 -18.93 -7.62 5.62
C ALA A 52 -17.45 -7.71 6.08
N GLU A 53 -16.54 -8.15 5.20
CA GLU A 53 -15.10 -8.25 5.52
C GLU A 53 -14.43 -6.87 5.71
N VAL A 54 -14.75 -5.89 4.86
CA VAL A 54 -14.12 -4.56 4.86
C VAL A 54 -14.76 -3.59 5.86
N GLY A 55 -16.05 -3.80 6.14
CA GLY A 55 -16.88 -2.89 6.92
C GLY A 55 -17.64 -1.88 6.06
N GLN A 56 -18.87 -1.58 6.47
CA GLN A 56 -19.86 -0.85 5.65
C GLN A 56 -19.45 0.60 5.35
N GLU A 57 -18.84 1.31 6.30
CA GLU A 57 -18.40 2.71 6.11
C GLU A 57 -17.22 2.80 5.13
N SER A 58 -16.22 1.93 5.30
CA SER A 58 -15.08 1.82 4.39
C SER A 58 -15.54 1.47 2.98
N TRP A 59 -16.49 0.54 2.85
CA TRP A 59 -17.05 0.14 1.56
C TRP A 59 -17.77 1.30 0.85
N ALA A 60 -18.62 2.06 1.55
CA ALA A 60 -19.30 3.22 0.97
C ALA A 60 -18.33 4.30 0.46
N ASN A 61 -17.21 4.50 1.18
CA ASN A 61 -16.15 5.42 0.73
C ASN A 61 -15.43 4.91 -0.51
N ILE A 62 -15.19 3.60 -0.61
CA ILE A 62 -14.59 2.96 -1.79
C ILE A 62 -15.53 3.08 -2.99
N GLU A 63 -16.81 2.74 -2.84
CA GLU A 63 -17.82 2.89 -3.90
C GLU A 63 -17.86 4.32 -4.44
N LYS A 64 -17.92 5.30 -3.53
CA LYS A 64 -17.91 6.72 -3.91
C LYS A 64 -16.62 7.11 -4.63
N SER A 65 -15.47 6.67 -4.13
CA SER A 65 -14.17 6.99 -4.75
C SER A 65 -14.05 6.40 -6.15
N VAL A 66 -14.42 5.13 -6.33
CA VAL A 66 -14.38 4.45 -7.63
C VAL A 66 -15.36 5.11 -8.61
N LEU A 67 -16.59 5.41 -8.18
CA LEU A 67 -17.58 6.09 -9.02
C LEU A 67 -17.07 7.45 -9.51
N LEU A 68 -16.52 8.27 -8.61
CA LEU A 68 -16.01 9.59 -8.97
C LEU A 68 -14.81 9.50 -9.92
N GLN A 69 -13.88 8.58 -9.66
CA GLN A 69 -12.71 8.39 -10.51
C GLN A 69 -13.10 7.97 -11.94
N GLN A 70 -14.03 7.01 -12.07
CA GLN A 70 -14.48 6.56 -13.39
C GLN A 70 -15.34 7.62 -14.10
N LEU A 71 -16.19 8.33 -13.38
CA LEU A 71 -16.94 9.45 -13.93
C LEU A 71 -16.02 10.52 -14.50
N ASP A 72 -14.98 10.91 -13.76
CA ASP A 72 -14.02 11.93 -14.19
C ASP A 72 -13.21 11.47 -15.41
N HIS A 73 -12.83 10.20 -15.48
CA HIS A 73 -12.11 9.62 -16.63
C HIS A 73 -12.97 9.70 -17.90
N HIS A 74 -14.16 9.10 -17.85
CA HIS A 74 -15.10 9.06 -18.97
C HIS A 74 -15.57 10.45 -19.39
N TRP A 75 -15.76 11.36 -18.43
CA TRP A 75 -16.14 12.75 -18.74
C TRP A 75 -15.05 13.50 -19.49
N LYS A 76 -13.78 13.35 -19.10
CA LYS A 76 -12.65 13.97 -19.82
C LYS A 76 -12.52 13.43 -21.24
N GLU A 77 -12.67 12.12 -21.41
CA GLU A 77 -12.68 11.49 -22.73
C GLU A 77 -13.86 12.00 -23.57
N HIS A 78 -15.05 12.09 -22.99
CA HIS A 78 -16.23 12.63 -23.66
C HIS A 78 -16.02 14.09 -24.11
N LEU A 79 -15.46 14.96 -23.28
CA LEU A 79 -15.15 16.33 -23.68
C LEU A 79 -14.15 16.39 -24.84
N SER A 80 -13.12 15.52 -24.83
CA SER A 80 -12.15 15.43 -25.93
C SER A 80 -12.81 14.95 -27.23
N THR A 81 -13.66 13.92 -27.17
CA THR A 81 -14.39 13.42 -28.34
C THR A 81 -15.38 14.44 -28.90
N LEU A 82 -16.07 15.22 -28.05
CA LEU A 82 -16.95 16.30 -28.47
C LEU A 82 -16.20 17.43 -29.17
N ASP A 83 -15.00 17.78 -28.70
CA ASP A 83 -14.18 18.80 -29.37
C ASP A 83 -13.75 18.32 -30.76
N ALA A 84 -13.32 17.07 -30.89
CA ALA A 84 -13.01 16.48 -32.19
C ALA A 84 -14.23 16.44 -33.13
N LEU A 85 -15.40 16.07 -32.60
CA LEU A 85 -16.65 16.06 -33.36
C LEU A 85 -17.01 17.47 -33.84
N ARG A 86 -16.83 18.49 -33.00
CA ARG A 86 -17.08 19.89 -33.34
C ARG A 86 -16.19 20.37 -34.49
N GLN A 87 -14.94 19.91 -34.57
CA GLN A 87 -14.03 20.28 -35.66
C GLN A 87 -14.46 19.66 -37.01
N VAL A 88 -15.03 18.45 -36.99
CA VAL A 88 -15.36 17.68 -38.21
C VAL A 88 -16.79 17.93 -38.70
N ILE A 89 -17.71 18.35 -37.83
CA ILE A 89 -19.15 18.42 -38.16
C ILE A 89 -19.48 19.34 -39.35
N HIS A 90 -18.64 20.33 -39.61
CA HIS A 90 -18.80 21.23 -40.76
C HIS A 90 -18.76 20.49 -42.10
N LEU A 91 -18.09 19.33 -42.19
CA LEU A 91 -18.09 18.51 -43.39
C LEU A 91 -19.49 17.97 -43.73
N ARG A 92 -20.42 17.89 -42.78
CA ARG A 92 -21.81 17.47 -43.05
C ARG A 92 -22.61 18.51 -43.81
N ALA A 93 -22.17 19.76 -43.81
CA ALA A 93 -22.78 20.81 -44.63
C ALA A 93 -22.69 20.48 -46.13
N TYR A 94 -21.66 19.74 -46.57
CA TYR A 94 -21.54 19.30 -47.97
C TYR A 94 -22.67 18.36 -48.40
N ALA A 95 -23.26 17.62 -47.45
CA ALA A 95 -24.41 16.75 -47.69
C ALA A 95 -25.76 17.49 -47.51
N GLN A 96 -25.77 18.83 -47.47
CA GLN A 96 -26.95 19.67 -47.26
C GLN A 96 -27.70 19.42 -45.93
N LYS A 97 -27.06 18.71 -44.99
CA LYS A 97 -27.56 18.51 -43.63
C LYS A 97 -27.18 19.70 -42.76
N THR A 98 -28.04 20.06 -41.80
CA THR A 98 -27.75 21.15 -40.85
C THR A 98 -26.72 20.67 -39.81
N PRO A 99 -25.48 21.22 -39.76
CA PRO A 99 -24.41 20.68 -38.92
C PRO A 99 -24.74 20.67 -37.43
N ILE A 100 -25.47 21.69 -36.95
CA ILE A 100 -25.85 21.82 -35.55
C ILE A 100 -26.81 20.71 -35.07
N ASN A 101 -27.70 20.22 -35.94
CA ASN A 101 -28.65 19.18 -35.57
C ASN A 101 -27.94 17.82 -35.52
N GLU A 102 -27.09 17.55 -36.50
CA GLU A 102 -26.25 16.35 -36.54
C GLU A 102 -25.30 16.31 -35.32
N TYR A 103 -24.65 17.45 -34.99
CA TYR A 103 -23.84 17.58 -33.78
C TYR A 103 -24.60 17.11 -32.54
N LYS A 104 -25.81 17.62 -32.32
CA LYS A 104 -26.63 17.31 -31.14
C LYS A 104 -27.01 15.83 -31.09
N GLN A 105 -27.41 15.25 -32.22
CA GLN A 105 -27.79 13.84 -32.30
C GLN A 105 -26.61 12.92 -31.98
N GLU A 106 -25.44 13.20 -32.55
CA GLU A 106 -24.25 12.38 -32.32
C GLU A 106 -23.67 12.59 -30.92
N ALA A 107 -23.59 13.83 -30.46
CA ALA A 107 -23.14 14.16 -29.11
C ALA A 107 -23.99 13.45 -28.06
N PHE A 108 -25.31 13.43 -28.24
CA PHE A 108 -26.23 12.75 -27.33
C PHE A 108 -26.05 11.22 -27.37
N ALA A 109 -25.91 10.62 -28.56
CA ALA A 109 -25.65 9.20 -28.69
C ALA A 109 -24.31 8.78 -28.04
N LEU A 110 -23.28 9.63 -28.14
CA LEU A 110 -22.00 9.42 -27.44
C LEU A 110 -22.16 9.53 -25.92
N PHE A 111 -22.96 10.49 -25.45
CA PHE A 111 -23.26 10.65 -24.02
C PHE A 111 -24.00 9.44 -23.43
N GLU A 112 -25.00 8.90 -24.12
CA GLU A 112 -25.70 7.68 -23.67
C GLU A 112 -24.78 6.45 -23.60
N ARG A 113 -23.86 6.31 -24.57
CA ARG A 113 -22.83 5.27 -24.53
C ARG A 113 -21.88 5.46 -23.36
N MET A 114 -21.45 6.68 -23.08
CA MET A 114 -20.61 7.01 -21.93
C MET A 114 -21.30 6.63 -20.62
N LEU A 115 -22.59 6.96 -20.44
CA LEU A 115 -23.33 6.58 -19.23
C LEU A 115 -23.39 5.07 -19.02
N THR A 116 -23.54 4.31 -20.10
CA THR A 116 -23.52 2.83 -20.05
C THR A 116 -22.13 2.31 -19.70
N ALA A 117 -21.08 2.85 -20.33
CA ALA A 117 -19.69 2.48 -20.05
C ALA A 117 -19.28 2.76 -18.61
N ILE A 118 -19.67 3.92 -18.06
CA ILE A 118 -19.40 4.25 -16.64
C ILE A 118 -20.04 3.21 -15.72
N ARG A 119 -21.30 2.82 -15.95
CA ARG A 119 -21.97 1.81 -15.12
C ARG A 119 -21.23 0.48 -15.18
N GLU A 120 -20.87 0.03 -16.38
CA GLU A 120 -20.16 -1.23 -16.58
C GLU A 120 -18.78 -1.21 -15.92
N ASP A 121 -17.99 -0.15 -16.10
CA ASP A 121 -16.64 -0.04 -15.53
C ASP A 121 -16.65 0.09 -14.01
N VAL A 122 -17.63 0.80 -13.45
CA VAL A 122 -17.81 0.88 -11.99
C VAL A 122 -18.15 -0.49 -11.42
N THR A 123 -19.14 -1.19 -12.00
CA THR A 123 -19.50 -2.55 -11.59
C THR A 123 -18.30 -3.50 -11.72
N ARG A 124 -17.61 -3.47 -12.86
CA ARG A 124 -16.42 -4.27 -13.14
C ARG A 124 -15.31 -4.03 -12.14
N THR A 125 -15.03 -2.77 -11.82
CA THR A 125 -13.99 -2.42 -10.85
C THR A 125 -14.38 -2.92 -9.47
N LEU A 126 -15.61 -2.65 -9.01
CA LEU A 126 -16.07 -3.05 -7.68
C LEU A 126 -16.11 -4.57 -7.48
N SER A 127 -16.53 -5.34 -8.48
CA SER A 127 -16.58 -6.80 -8.41
C SER A 127 -15.19 -7.45 -8.39
N ASN A 128 -14.20 -6.84 -9.06
CA ASN A 128 -12.85 -7.39 -9.18
C ASN A 128 -11.86 -6.94 -8.09
N ILE A 129 -12.21 -5.96 -7.24
CA ILE A 129 -11.34 -5.55 -6.13
C ILE A 129 -11.09 -6.75 -5.19
N ARG A 130 -9.82 -6.96 -4.82
CA ARG A 130 -9.38 -7.94 -3.83
C ARG A 130 -8.57 -7.23 -2.75
N PHE A 131 -9.06 -7.25 -1.51
CA PHE A 131 -8.31 -6.70 -0.38
C PHE A 131 -7.38 -7.77 0.16
N ASN A 132 -6.08 -7.47 0.20
CA ASN A 132 -5.12 -8.29 0.91
C ASN A 132 -4.86 -7.63 2.27
N PHE A 133 -5.44 -8.18 3.33
CA PHE A 133 -5.21 -7.73 4.71
C PHE A 133 -3.92 -8.32 5.32
N ALA A 134 -3.07 -8.97 4.53
CA ALA A 134 -1.80 -9.49 5.02
C ALA A 134 -0.95 -8.34 5.60
N PRO A 135 -0.54 -8.42 6.88
CA PRO A 135 0.48 -7.53 7.41
C PRO A 135 1.70 -7.66 6.49
N PRO A 136 2.23 -6.54 5.94
CA PRO A 136 3.44 -6.64 5.14
C PRO A 136 4.51 -7.30 6.01
N GLU A 137 5.05 -8.43 5.53
CA GLU A 137 6.19 -9.06 6.19
C GLU A 137 7.30 -8.02 6.25
N LEU A 138 7.63 -7.58 7.46
CA LEU A 138 8.79 -6.72 7.67
C LEU A 138 9.97 -7.45 7.03
N PRO A 139 10.77 -6.77 6.20
CA PRO A 139 11.96 -7.39 5.63
C PRO A 139 12.75 -8.00 6.81
N PRO A 140 13.19 -9.27 6.71
CA PRO A 140 13.95 -9.88 7.78
C PRO A 140 15.12 -8.95 8.06
N MET A 141 15.22 -8.46 9.31
CA MET A 141 16.35 -7.62 9.68
C MET A 141 17.61 -8.40 9.27
N PRO A 142 18.58 -7.77 8.57
CA PRO A 142 19.80 -8.45 8.23
C PRO A 142 20.39 -8.99 9.54
N SER A 143 20.54 -10.32 9.61
CA SER A 143 21.02 -11.04 10.81
C SER A 143 22.45 -10.69 11.19
N ILE A 144 23.08 -9.82 10.40
CA ILE A 144 24.46 -9.41 10.48
C ILE A 144 24.44 -7.88 10.34
N PHE A 145 24.13 -7.19 11.43
CA PHE A 145 24.66 -5.85 11.64
C PHE A 145 26.12 -6.03 12.11
N THR A 146 27.03 -6.38 11.19
CA THR A 146 28.46 -6.26 11.53
C THR A 146 28.75 -4.78 11.58
N THR A 147 28.92 -4.24 12.78
CA THR A 147 29.42 -2.87 12.96
C THR A 147 30.92 -2.87 12.65
N THR A 148 31.32 -3.06 11.40
CA THR A 148 32.74 -2.91 11.03
C THR A 148 33.10 -1.43 11.12
N HIS A 149 34.05 -1.09 11.98
CA HIS A 149 34.61 0.26 12.05
C HIS A 149 36.11 0.17 11.74
N LEU A 150 36.40 0.25 10.44
CA LEU A 150 37.77 0.22 9.92
C LEU A 150 38.43 1.57 10.16
N ASP A 151 39.53 1.58 10.91
CA ASP A 151 40.35 2.78 11.10
C ASP A 151 41.05 3.15 9.78
N PRO A 152 40.87 4.39 9.24
CA PRO A 152 41.45 4.81 7.97
C PRO A 152 42.98 4.81 7.90
N LEU A 153 43.68 4.80 9.04
CA LEU A 153 45.14 4.89 9.10
C LEU A 153 45.84 3.53 9.24
N THR A 154 45.22 2.59 9.96
CA THR A 154 45.80 1.26 10.24
C THR A 154 45.13 0.15 9.44
N GLY A 155 43.91 0.37 8.94
CA GLY A 155 43.13 -0.66 8.23
C GLY A 155 42.65 -1.80 9.14
N GLU A 156 42.81 -1.65 10.45
CA GLU A 156 42.34 -2.62 11.45
C GLU A 156 40.90 -2.26 11.88
N ASP A 157 40.09 -3.27 12.18
CA ASP A 157 38.72 -3.10 12.66
C ASP A 157 38.73 -2.88 14.19
N ASP A 158 38.45 -1.64 14.61
CA ASP A 158 38.49 -1.21 16.01
C ASP A 158 37.08 -1.11 16.63
N SER A 159 36.09 -1.75 15.98
CA SER A 159 34.71 -1.83 16.46
C SER A 159 34.55 -2.59 17.78
N ALA A 160 35.59 -3.34 18.17
CA ALA A 160 35.70 -4.07 19.43
C ALA A 160 34.52 -5.00 19.75
N ASP A 161 33.71 -5.43 18.75
CA ASP A 161 32.63 -6.45 18.80
C ASP A 161 31.84 -6.54 20.12
N ARG A 162 31.71 -5.42 20.84
CA ARG A 162 31.02 -5.32 22.14
C ARG A 162 29.59 -4.98 21.86
N ASP A 163 28.96 -5.86 21.11
CA ASP A 163 27.57 -5.70 20.76
C ASP A 163 26.72 -6.11 21.96
N ALA A 164 25.71 -5.30 22.29
CA ALA A 164 24.80 -5.59 23.42
C ALA A 164 24.06 -6.94 23.24
N ALA A 165 24.02 -7.43 21.99
CA ALA A 165 23.53 -8.75 21.61
C ALA A 165 24.42 -9.90 22.13
N SER A 166 25.74 -9.72 22.26
CA SER A 166 26.66 -10.74 22.80
C SER A 166 26.39 -11.05 24.28
N LEU A 167 25.78 -10.11 25.00
CA LEU A 167 25.35 -10.25 26.40
C LEU A 167 23.92 -10.81 26.54
N GLY A 168 23.27 -11.24 25.44
CA GLY A 168 21.95 -11.85 25.48
C GLY A 168 20.80 -10.88 25.81
N LEU A 169 21.05 -9.57 25.76
CA LEU A 169 20.07 -8.53 26.08
C LEU A 169 19.42 -7.98 24.81
N ILE A 170 18.70 -8.84 24.09
CA ILE A 170 17.78 -8.36 23.04
C ILE A 170 16.54 -7.83 23.75
N THR A 171 16.56 -6.54 24.10
CA THR A 171 15.40 -5.87 24.71
C THR A 171 14.94 -4.75 23.78
N THR A 172 13.62 -4.61 23.59
CA THR A 172 12.99 -3.51 22.82
C THR A 172 13.08 -2.14 23.51
N ARG A 173 13.77 -2.06 24.65
CA ARG A 173 14.11 -0.81 25.31
C ARG A 173 15.57 -0.53 25.03
N LEU A 174 15.90 0.70 24.60
CA LEU A 174 17.29 1.14 24.61
C LEU A 174 17.83 0.90 26.02
N ALA A 175 18.86 0.06 26.14
CA ALA A 175 19.59 -0.06 27.38
C ALA A 175 20.05 1.36 27.77
N PRO A 176 19.92 1.77 29.06
CA PRO A 176 20.50 3.03 29.48
C PRO A 176 21.97 2.98 29.08
N MET A 177 22.45 4.00 28.35
CA MET A 177 23.85 4.12 27.95
C MET A 177 24.73 3.91 29.18
N ALA A 178 25.21 2.68 29.36
CA ALA A 178 26.21 2.37 30.34
C ALA A 178 27.49 2.89 29.70
N MET A 179 27.86 4.12 30.05
CA MET A 179 29.22 4.60 29.77
C MET A 179 30.16 3.52 30.29
N VAL A 180 30.94 2.93 29.37
CA VAL A 180 31.98 1.96 29.69
C VAL A 180 32.86 2.62 30.75
N GLN A 181 32.73 2.18 31.99
CA GLN A 181 33.64 2.60 33.04
C GLN A 181 34.97 1.92 32.69
N PRO A 182 36.05 2.68 32.45
CA PRO A 182 37.34 2.07 32.20
C PRO A 182 37.68 1.20 33.41
N GLU A 183 38.12 -0.02 33.13
CA GLU A 183 38.50 -1.01 34.14
C GLU A 183 39.54 -0.36 35.07
N MET A 184 39.22 -0.24 36.36
CA MET A 184 40.09 0.42 37.33
C MET A 184 41.36 -0.42 37.50
N ALA A 185 42.43 -0.03 36.80
CA ALA A 185 43.76 -0.35 37.27
C ALA A 185 43.90 0.37 38.62
N ILE A 186 44.08 -0.41 39.70
CA ILE A 186 44.43 0.14 41.01
C ILE A 186 45.87 0.66 40.86
N LEU A 187 46.01 1.89 40.38
CA LEU A 187 47.29 2.59 40.41
C LEU A 187 47.63 2.85 41.88
N GLY A 188 48.86 2.51 42.28
CA GLY A 188 49.38 2.54 43.64
C GLY A 188 49.43 3.94 44.26
N ASP A 189 50.62 4.39 44.65
CA ASP A 189 50.76 5.57 45.51
C ASP A 189 50.13 6.87 44.93
N PRO A 190 49.56 7.76 45.77
CA PRO A 190 48.75 8.91 45.33
C PRO A 190 49.45 9.93 44.40
N GLU A 191 50.78 9.98 44.41
CA GLU A 191 51.56 10.88 43.55
C GLU A 191 51.55 10.45 42.07
N GLU A 192 51.29 9.17 41.78
CA GLU A 192 51.26 8.68 40.40
C GLU A 192 49.94 8.98 39.66
N TRP A 193 48.93 9.50 40.37
CA TRP A 193 47.61 9.78 39.83
C TRP A 193 47.52 11.14 39.14
N GLU A 194 48.47 12.04 39.43
CA GLU A 194 48.51 13.37 38.83
C GLU A 194 48.79 13.27 37.32
N ASN A 195 47.91 13.86 36.50
CA ASN A 195 47.88 13.79 35.03
C ASN A 195 47.53 12.44 34.37
N LYS A 196 47.38 11.34 35.12
CA LYS A 196 46.90 10.04 34.56
C LYS A 196 45.40 9.82 34.76
N VAL A 197 44.82 10.39 35.82
CA VAL A 197 43.39 10.23 36.13
C VAL A 197 42.61 11.46 35.69
N SER A 198 41.61 11.25 34.83
CA SER A 198 40.73 12.34 34.38
C SER A 198 39.99 12.99 35.55
N ARG A 199 39.92 14.33 35.57
CA ARG A 199 39.37 15.12 36.69
C ARG A 199 37.94 14.73 37.12
N ASN A 200 37.13 14.20 36.22
CA ASN A 200 35.75 13.75 36.49
C ASN A 200 35.60 12.22 36.67
N ALA A 201 36.67 11.45 36.53
CA ALA A 201 36.66 9.99 36.74
C ALA A 201 36.45 9.66 38.24
N PRO A 202 35.94 8.46 38.57
CA PRO A 202 35.90 7.98 39.96
C PRO A 202 37.32 7.98 40.56
N CYS A 203 37.43 8.37 41.84
CA CYS A 203 38.71 8.50 42.51
C CYS A 203 39.33 7.11 42.76
N PRO A 204 40.63 6.90 42.43
CA PRO A 204 41.29 5.60 42.57
C PRO A 204 41.40 5.08 44.01
N CYS A 205 41.25 5.96 45.01
CA CYS A 205 41.26 5.60 46.43
C CYS A 205 40.02 4.80 46.90
N GLY A 206 39.07 4.53 46.00
CA GLY A 206 37.86 3.75 46.32
C GLY A 206 36.79 4.51 47.11
N SER A 207 36.90 5.83 47.25
CA SER A 207 35.94 6.66 47.99
C SER A 207 34.57 6.85 47.31
N GLY A 208 34.40 6.30 46.09
CA GLY A 208 33.17 6.43 45.29
C GLY A 208 32.89 7.85 44.76
N SER A 209 33.69 8.84 45.15
CA SER A 209 33.58 10.24 44.71
C SER A 209 34.41 10.50 43.46
N LYS A 210 34.08 11.52 42.66
CA LYS A 210 34.90 11.92 41.50
C LYS A 210 36.25 12.49 41.96
N TYR A 211 37.32 12.29 41.19
CA TYR A 211 38.69 12.70 41.54
C TYR A 211 38.79 14.16 41.98
N LYS A 212 38.14 15.11 41.28
CA LYS A 212 38.09 16.53 41.65
C LYS A 212 37.46 16.87 43.00
N HIS A 213 36.67 15.96 43.57
CA HIS A 213 35.98 16.12 44.86
C HIS A 213 36.64 15.28 45.96
N CYS A 214 37.81 14.70 45.68
CA CYS A 214 38.57 13.89 46.61
C CYS A 214 40.05 14.33 46.57
N HIS A 215 40.94 13.57 45.94
CA HIS A 215 42.37 13.86 45.92
C HIS A 215 42.80 14.93 44.89
N GLY A 216 41.92 15.30 43.95
CA GLY A 216 42.15 16.38 42.97
C GLY A 216 41.55 17.73 43.37
N GLN A 217 41.30 17.94 44.67
CA GLN A 217 40.75 19.17 45.23
C GLN A 217 41.92 20.06 45.68
N LEU A 218 42.16 21.15 44.95
CA LEU A 218 43.09 22.22 45.36
C LEU A 218 42.51 23.01 46.54
#